data_AF-A0AAN7U9G7-F1
#
_entry.id   AF-A0AAN7U9G7-F1
#
_cell.length_a   1.000
_cell.length_b   1.000
_cell.length_c   1.000
_cell.angle_alpha   90.00
_cell.angle_beta   90.00
_cell.angle_gamma   90.00
#
_symmetry.space_group_name_H-M   'P 1'
#
loop_
_entity.id
_entity.type
_entity.pdbx_description
1 polymer ?
#
loop_
_entity_poly.entity_id
_entity_poly.type
_entity_poly.pdbx_seq_one_letter_code
_entity_poly.pdbx_strand_id
1 'polypeptide(L)'
;MPFTEIAKLIASKNFKSILDYCQQQEIESKNIELIKSYYGVYLLSYLINNDIINAKHLWKRISNDLKQSNQQLKNIYTIIKSISQANPTITYTALSINLGDDYTPFITTLKENFQQRTFELISNAYSSITVSDCSSYLGISPDDTIQFTTSKGWEHDKASNTLKPIPIHKQITGLPTGGQQIRSLTNYVLFLEKST
;
A
#
# COMPACT_ATOMS: atom_id res chain seq x y z
N MET A 1 6.65 -27.65 -2.38
CA MET A 1 6.86 -26.30 -1.82
C MET A 1 6.26 -25.29 -2.79
N PRO A 2 5.02 -24.80 -2.59
CA PRO A 2 4.31 -23.95 -3.53
C PRO A 2 4.82 -22.49 -3.54
N PHE A 3 6.06 -22.24 -3.10
CA PHE A 3 6.59 -20.90 -2.86
C PHE A 3 7.81 -20.55 -3.72
N THR A 4 8.31 -21.43 -4.60
CA THR A 4 9.61 -21.22 -5.26
C THR A 4 9.64 -19.98 -6.17
N GLU A 5 8.54 -19.69 -6.86
CA GLU A 5 8.44 -18.57 -7.81
C GLU A 5 8.09 -17.26 -7.10
N ILE A 6 7.21 -17.34 -6.10
CA ILE A 6 6.89 -16.21 -5.22
C ILE A 6 8.11 -15.81 -4.39
N ALA A 7 8.92 -16.75 -3.91
CA ALA A 7 10.17 -16.47 -3.20
C ALA A 7 11.19 -15.72 -4.07
N LYS A 8 11.30 -16.07 -5.35
CA LYS A 8 12.11 -15.32 -6.33
C LYS A 8 11.57 -13.91 -6.55
N LEU A 9 10.26 -13.76 -6.64
CA LEU A 9 9.62 -12.46 -6.83
C LEU A 9 9.67 -11.58 -5.57
N ILE A 10 9.59 -12.17 -4.38
CA ILE A 10 9.82 -11.50 -3.09
C ILE A 10 11.25 -10.93 -3.06
N ALA A 11 12.23 -11.71 -3.50
CA ALA A 11 13.62 -11.26 -3.59
C ALA A 11 13.79 -10.08 -4.56
N SER A 12 12.99 -10.02 -5.63
CA SER A 12 12.99 -8.91 -6.58
C SER A 12 12.23 -7.66 -6.13
N LYS A 13 11.50 -7.71 -4.99
CA LYS A 13 10.59 -6.66 -4.49
C LYS A 13 9.56 -6.16 -5.53
N ASN A 14 9.31 -6.92 -6.60
CA ASN A 14 8.32 -6.53 -7.61
C ASN A 14 6.94 -7.11 -7.28
N PHE A 15 6.22 -6.42 -6.38
CA PHE A 15 4.91 -6.84 -5.90
C PHE A 15 3.80 -6.76 -6.95
N LYS A 16 3.97 -5.95 -8.01
CA LYS A 16 3.03 -5.90 -9.13
C LYS A 16 3.06 -7.21 -9.92
N SER A 17 4.26 -7.70 -10.26
CA SER A 17 4.41 -8.97 -10.95
C SER A 17 3.94 -10.16 -10.10
N ILE A 18 4.04 -10.09 -8.77
CA ILE A 18 3.45 -11.11 -7.87
C ILE A 18 1.93 -11.14 -8.00
N LEU A 19 1.30 -9.97 -8.03
CA LEU A 19 -0.15 -9.85 -8.17
C LEU A 19 -0.63 -10.39 -9.53
N ASP A 20 0.06 -10.05 -10.61
CA ASP A 20 -0.26 -10.55 -11.96
C ASP A 20 -0.12 -12.08 -12.01
N TYR A 21 0.93 -12.62 -11.40
CA TYR A 21 1.13 -14.08 -11.30
C TYR A 21 0.01 -14.75 -10.50
N CYS A 22 -0.37 -14.20 -9.34
CA CYS A 22 -1.48 -14.73 -8.54
C CYS A 22 -2.82 -14.69 -9.32
N GLN A 23 -3.06 -13.64 -10.10
CA GLN A 23 -4.22 -13.53 -10.98
C GLN A 23 -4.23 -14.60 -12.07
N GLN A 24 -3.11 -14.77 -12.77
CA GLN A 24 -2.97 -15.81 -13.81
C GLN A 24 -3.18 -17.20 -13.23
N GLN A 25 -2.58 -17.49 -12.07
CA GLN A 25 -2.76 -18.78 -11.40
C GLN A 25 -4.22 -19.04 -11.03
N GLU A 26 -4.98 -18.02 -10.63
CA GLU A 26 -6.40 -18.19 -10.34
C GLU A 26 -7.24 -18.52 -11.59
N ILE A 27 -6.85 -17.99 -12.76
CA ILE A 27 -7.55 -18.21 -14.03
C ILE A 27 -7.16 -19.57 -14.65
N GLU A 28 -5.87 -19.90 -14.62
CA GLU A 28 -5.31 -21.05 -15.33
C GLU A 28 -5.35 -22.34 -14.52
N SER A 29 -5.23 -22.26 -13.19
CA SER A 29 -5.11 -23.46 -12.36
C SER A 29 -6.44 -24.19 -12.22
N LYS A 30 -6.41 -25.49 -12.55
CA LYS A 30 -7.48 -26.44 -12.21
C LYS A 30 -7.41 -26.93 -10.76
N ASN A 31 -6.30 -26.68 -10.07
CA ASN A 31 -6.07 -27.17 -8.71
C ASN A 31 -6.53 -26.16 -7.65
N ILE A 32 -7.69 -26.45 -7.05
CA ILE A 32 -8.35 -25.61 -6.04
C ILE A 32 -7.52 -25.50 -4.75
N GLU A 33 -6.75 -26.53 -4.38
CA GLU A 33 -5.96 -26.51 -3.13
C GLU A 33 -4.75 -25.58 -3.23
N LEU A 34 -4.10 -25.53 -4.40
CA LEU A 34 -3.02 -24.58 -4.65
C LEU A 34 -3.53 -23.14 -4.57
N ILE A 35 -4.68 -22.86 -5.20
CA ILE A 35 -5.31 -21.52 -5.16
C ILE A 35 -5.60 -21.10 -3.71
N LYS A 36 -6.11 -22.03 -2.88
CA LYS A 36 -6.39 -21.77 -1.45
C LYS A 36 -5.16 -21.32 -0.68
N SER A 37 -3.98 -21.88 -0.99
CA SER A 37 -2.72 -21.50 -0.35
C SER A 37 -2.25 -20.09 -0.78
N TYR A 38 -2.57 -19.64 -1.99
CA TYR A 38 -2.09 -18.35 -2.52
C TYR A 38 -2.91 -17.15 -2.07
N TYR A 39 -4.14 -17.34 -1.55
CA TYR A 39 -5.00 -16.22 -1.15
C TYR A 39 -4.37 -15.26 -0.12
N GLY A 40 -3.53 -15.77 0.79
CA GLY A 40 -2.85 -14.91 1.76
C GLY A 40 -1.87 -13.94 1.09
N VAL A 41 -0.98 -14.46 0.24
CA VAL A 41 -0.03 -13.66 -0.54
C VAL A 41 -0.77 -12.70 -1.47
N TYR A 42 -1.83 -13.18 -2.09
CA TYR A 42 -2.62 -12.40 -3.02
C TYR A 42 -3.29 -11.19 -2.35
N LEU A 43 -3.89 -11.37 -1.16
CA LEU A 43 -4.44 -10.25 -0.37
C LEU A 43 -3.36 -9.24 0.04
N LEU A 44 -2.21 -9.72 0.49
CA LEU A 44 -1.10 -8.84 0.90
C LEU A 44 -0.54 -8.05 -0.29
N SER A 45 -0.46 -8.66 -1.47
CA SER A 45 -0.02 -7.98 -2.70
C SER A 45 -0.95 -6.82 -3.09
N TYR A 46 -2.27 -6.99 -2.98
CA TYR A 46 -3.22 -5.89 -3.19
C TYR A 46 -3.01 -4.75 -2.19
N LEU A 47 -2.77 -5.06 -0.93
CA LEU A 47 -2.54 -4.04 0.10
C LEU A 47 -1.27 -3.23 -0.17
N ILE A 48 -0.19 -3.89 -0.58
CA ILE A 48 1.06 -3.23 -0.97
C ILE A 48 0.82 -2.28 -2.14
N ASN A 49 0.03 -2.69 -3.13
CA ASN A 49 -0.32 -1.87 -4.29
C ASN A 49 -1.32 -0.74 -4.00
N ASN A 50 -1.80 -0.61 -2.75
CA ASN A 50 -2.83 0.35 -2.33
C ASN A 50 -4.25 0.08 -2.87
N ASP A 51 -4.52 -1.12 -3.39
CA ASP A 51 -5.82 -1.48 -3.98
C ASP A 51 -6.73 -2.14 -2.94
N ILE A 52 -7.14 -1.36 -1.94
CA ILE A 52 -7.95 -1.82 -0.80
C ILE A 52 -9.31 -2.35 -1.26
N ILE A 53 -9.88 -1.76 -2.31
CA ILE A 53 -11.18 -2.13 -2.86
C ILE A 53 -11.13 -3.55 -3.42
N ASN A 54 -10.15 -3.83 -4.29
CA ASN A 54 -9.97 -5.15 -4.90
C ASN A 54 -9.66 -6.21 -3.85
N ALA A 55 -8.88 -5.87 -2.81
CA ALA A 55 -8.65 -6.78 -1.68
C ALA A 55 -9.97 -7.17 -0.97
N LYS A 56 -10.90 -6.23 -0.77
CA LYS A 56 -12.22 -6.53 -0.19
C LYS A 56 -13.09 -7.39 -1.11
N HIS A 57 -13.04 -7.15 -2.42
CA HIS A 57 -13.77 -7.97 -3.38
C HIS A 57 -13.23 -9.41 -3.39
N LEU A 58 -11.91 -9.58 -3.33
CA LEU A 58 -11.30 -10.90 -3.21
C LEU A 58 -11.75 -11.61 -1.92
N TRP A 59 -11.76 -10.91 -0.78
CA TRP A 59 -12.25 -11.49 0.48
C TRP A 59 -13.70 -11.97 0.41
N LYS A 60 -14.58 -11.22 -0.28
CA LYS A 60 -15.97 -11.63 -0.49
C LYS A 60 -16.09 -12.91 -1.33
N ARG A 61 -15.16 -13.12 -2.27
CA ARG A 61 -15.14 -14.26 -3.19
C ARG A 61 -14.67 -15.57 -2.53
N ILE A 62 -13.84 -15.48 -1.49
CA ILE A 62 -13.37 -16.65 -0.74
C ILE A 62 -14.55 -17.32 0.01
N SER A 63 -14.65 -18.66 -0.07
CA SER A 63 -15.65 -19.46 0.65
C SER A 63 -15.56 -19.32 2.16
N ASN A 64 -16.70 -19.38 2.87
CA ASN A 64 -16.73 -19.19 4.32
C ASN A 64 -16.00 -20.28 5.10
N ASP A 65 -15.95 -21.51 4.59
CA ASP A 65 -15.20 -22.62 5.20
C ASP A 65 -13.72 -22.27 5.34
N LEU A 66 -13.12 -21.72 4.28
CA LEU A 66 -11.71 -21.31 4.28
C LEU A 66 -11.44 -20.15 5.23
N LYS A 67 -12.39 -19.22 5.33
CA LYS A 67 -12.29 -18.10 6.29
C LYS A 67 -12.30 -18.61 7.72
N GLN A 68 -13.03 -19.69 8.02
CA GLN A 68 -13.10 -20.25 9.36
C GLN A 68 -11.88 -21.09 9.71
N SER A 69 -11.43 -21.94 8.78
CA SER A 69 -10.31 -22.86 8.97
C SER A 69 -8.96 -22.17 9.05
N ASN A 70 -8.74 -21.07 8.32
CA ASN A 70 -7.44 -20.42 8.26
C ASN A 70 -7.39 -19.14 9.12
N GLN A 71 -6.74 -19.23 10.27
CA GLN A 71 -6.54 -18.09 11.17
C GLN A 71 -5.66 -16.99 10.56
N GLN A 72 -4.68 -17.34 9.71
CA GLN A 72 -3.81 -16.37 9.05
C GLN A 72 -4.63 -15.47 8.11
N LEU A 73 -5.56 -16.05 7.34
CA LEU A 73 -6.45 -15.28 6.46
C LEU A 73 -7.34 -14.32 7.26
N LYS A 74 -7.84 -14.71 8.44
CA LYS A 74 -8.59 -13.80 9.32
C LYS A 74 -7.73 -12.63 9.79
N ASN A 75 -6.48 -12.88 10.18
CA ASN A 75 -5.54 -11.84 10.59
C ASN A 75 -5.19 -10.89 9.43
N ILE A 76 -5.04 -11.39 8.20
CA ILE A 76 -4.86 -10.53 7.02
C ILE A 76 -6.10 -9.65 6.83
N TYR A 77 -7.30 -10.21 7.02
CA TYR A 77 -8.54 -9.44 6.91
C TYR A 77 -8.70 -8.36 7.99
N THR A 78 -8.24 -8.59 9.22
CA THR A 78 -8.23 -7.54 10.25
C THR A 78 -7.32 -6.38 9.84
N ILE A 79 -6.18 -6.66 9.21
CA ILE A 79 -5.31 -5.63 8.61
C ILE A 79 -6.07 -4.85 7.52
N ILE A 80 -6.71 -5.53 6.57
CA ILE A 80 -7.53 -4.88 5.51
C ILE A 80 -8.61 -3.98 6.13
N LYS A 81 -9.28 -4.46 7.18
CA LYS A 81 -10.32 -3.71 7.87
C LYS A 81 -9.76 -2.45 8.55
N SER A 82 -8.63 -2.58 9.24
CA SER A 82 -7.97 -1.45 9.93
C SER A 82 -7.54 -0.35 8.96
N ILE A 83 -6.91 -0.73 7.84
CA ILE A 83 -6.48 0.20 6.78
C ILE A 83 -7.71 0.88 6.16
N SER A 84 -8.78 0.14 5.91
CA SER A 84 -10.01 0.72 5.37
C SER A 84 -10.71 1.69 6.33
N GLN A 85 -10.51 1.55 7.64
CA GLN A 85 -11.06 2.47 8.64
C GLN A 85 -10.19 3.72 8.82
N ALA A 86 -9.07 3.82 8.08
CA ALA A 86 -8.11 4.92 8.14
C ALA A 86 -7.58 5.20 9.56
N ASN A 87 -7.56 4.18 10.43
CA ASN A 87 -7.04 4.31 11.78
C ASN A 87 -5.60 3.75 11.85
N PRO A 88 -4.58 4.61 11.97
CA PRO A 88 -3.17 4.19 11.95
C PRO A 88 -2.81 3.33 13.16
N THR A 89 -3.30 3.68 14.35
CA THR A 89 -3.01 2.95 15.59
C THR A 89 -3.48 1.50 15.51
N ILE A 90 -4.71 1.30 15.05
CA ILE A 90 -5.28 -0.05 14.86
C ILE A 90 -4.55 -0.80 13.75
N THR A 91 -4.05 -0.08 12.74
CA THR A 91 -3.29 -0.69 11.64
C THR A 91 -1.95 -1.24 12.13
N TYR A 92 -1.19 -0.49 12.93
CA TYR A 92 0.08 -0.98 13.47
C TYR A 92 -0.09 -2.10 14.49
N THR A 93 -1.14 -2.10 15.30
CA THR A 93 -1.44 -3.23 16.19
C THR A 93 -1.80 -4.49 15.39
N ALA A 94 -2.58 -4.35 14.31
CA ALA A 94 -2.90 -5.46 13.42
C ALA A 94 -1.67 -5.99 12.65
N LEU A 95 -0.75 -5.11 12.24
CA LEU A 95 0.52 -5.48 11.59
C LEU A 95 1.51 -6.15 12.55
N SER A 96 1.36 -5.98 13.86
CA SER A 96 2.22 -6.61 14.87
C SER A 96 1.84 -8.07 15.14
N ILE A 97 0.70 -8.53 14.62
CA ILE A 97 0.25 -9.92 14.75
C ILE A 97 1.14 -10.82 13.89
N ASN A 98 1.70 -11.87 14.47
CA ASN A 98 2.50 -12.82 13.71
C ASN A 98 1.61 -13.65 12.77
N LEU A 99 1.89 -13.58 11.46
CA LEU A 99 1.16 -14.29 10.41
C LEU A 99 1.92 -15.52 9.88
N GLY A 100 3.12 -15.80 10.40
CA GLY A 100 4.02 -16.85 9.94
C GLY A 100 5.18 -16.31 9.08
N ASP A 101 6.29 -17.05 9.05
CA ASP A 101 7.56 -16.60 8.47
C ASP A 101 7.47 -16.28 6.97
N ASP A 102 6.59 -16.98 6.25
CA ASP A 102 6.37 -16.79 4.80
C ASP A 102 5.83 -15.39 4.45
N TYR A 103 5.11 -14.75 5.39
CA TYR A 103 4.45 -13.46 5.18
C TYR A 103 5.23 -12.26 5.72
N THR A 104 6.26 -12.51 6.55
CA THR A 104 7.16 -11.50 7.12
C THR A 104 7.69 -10.48 6.10
N PRO A 105 8.18 -10.87 4.90
CA PRO A 105 8.69 -9.89 3.93
C PRO A 105 7.58 -8.98 3.38
N PHE A 106 6.36 -9.49 3.20
CA PHE A 106 5.21 -8.71 2.74
C PHE A 106 4.76 -7.72 3.80
N ILE A 107 4.69 -8.14 5.06
CA ILE A 107 4.27 -7.29 6.19
C ILE A 107 5.28 -6.17 6.40
N THR A 108 6.57 -6.48 6.35
CA THR A 108 7.64 -5.48 6.48
C THR A 108 7.54 -4.42 5.39
N THR A 109 7.39 -4.85 4.13
CA THR A 109 7.22 -3.93 3.01
C THR A 109 5.92 -3.12 3.12
N LEU A 110 4.83 -3.75 3.57
CA LEU A 110 3.56 -3.07 3.77
C LEU A 110 3.68 -1.99 4.86
N LYS A 111 4.39 -2.29 5.96
CA LYS A 111 4.66 -1.33 7.04
C LYS A 111 5.48 -0.14 6.53
N GLU A 112 6.56 -0.39 5.79
CA GLU A 112 7.39 0.66 5.19
C GLU A 112 6.57 1.57 4.25
N ASN A 113 5.79 0.98 3.35
CA ASN A 113 4.93 1.72 2.43
C ASN A 113 3.85 2.52 3.16
N PHE A 114 3.24 1.95 4.20
CA PHE A 114 2.23 2.64 4.99
C PHE A 114 2.83 3.81 5.77
N GLN A 115 4.01 3.63 6.37
CA GLN A 115 4.75 4.71 7.03
C GLN A 115 5.12 5.83 6.06
N GLN A 116 5.65 5.49 4.87
CA GLN A 116 6.00 6.49 3.86
C GLN A 116 4.77 7.28 3.38
N ARG A 117 3.66 6.59 3.09
CA ARG A 117 2.41 7.25 2.68
C ARG A 117 1.85 8.16 3.77
N THR A 118 1.90 7.71 5.01
CA THR A 118 1.42 8.49 6.16
C THR A 118 2.31 9.70 6.39
N PHE A 119 3.62 9.56 6.24
CA PHE A 119 4.56 10.67 6.26
C PHE A 119 4.29 11.69 5.14
N GLU A 120 4.09 11.23 3.90
CA GLU A 120 3.70 12.09 2.77
C GLU A 120 2.37 12.82 3.06
N LEU A 121 1.39 12.14 3.64
CA LEU A 121 0.11 12.72 3.99
C LEU A 121 0.26 13.82 5.05
N ILE A 122 0.99 13.54 6.14
CA ILE A 122 1.24 14.52 7.20
C ILE A 122 1.96 15.74 6.63
N SER A 123 2.98 15.51 5.79
CA SER A 123 3.77 16.57 5.18
C SER A 123 2.93 17.57 4.38
N ASN A 124 1.89 17.06 3.70
CA ASN A 124 1.06 17.87 2.82
C ASN A 124 -0.20 18.43 3.50
N ALA A 125 -0.71 17.76 4.53
CA ALA A 125 -1.97 18.13 5.17
C ALA A 125 -1.79 19.08 6.37
N TYR A 126 -0.64 19.05 7.05
CA TYR A 126 -0.41 19.80 8.28
C TYR A 126 0.68 20.85 8.11
N SER A 127 0.38 22.10 8.51
CA SER A 127 1.39 23.16 8.66
C SER A 127 2.18 23.05 9.96
N SER A 128 1.55 22.51 11.00
CA SER A 128 2.15 22.21 12.31
C SER A 128 1.42 21.02 12.94
N ILE A 129 2.17 20.09 13.55
CA ILE A 129 1.61 18.91 14.22
C ILE A 129 2.34 18.64 15.53
N THR A 130 1.67 18.12 16.56
CA THR A 130 2.32 17.72 17.81
C THR A 130 3.16 16.46 17.62
N VAL A 131 4.22 16.30 18.42
CA VAL A 131 5.05 15.08 18.38
C VAL A 131 4.25 13.83 18.77
N SER A 132 3.31 13.94 19.72
CA SER A 132 2.47 12.81 20.15
C SER A 132 1.53 12.31 19.05
N ASP A 133 0.91 13.23 18.32
CA ASP A 133 0.02 12.87 17.22
C ASP A 133 0.83 12.28 16.08
N CYS A 134 1.96 12.91 15.71
CA CYS A 134 2.85 12.43 14.66
C CYS A 134 3.38 11.02 14.95
N SER A 135 3.80 10.77 16.20
CA SER A 135 4.22 9.44 16.68
C SER A 135 3.11 8.40 16.55
N SER A 136 1.88 8.78 16.91
CA SER A 136 0.70 7.89 16.78
C SER A 136 0.38 7.55 15.32
N TYR A 137 0.54 8.50 14.40
CA TYR A 137 0.34 8.28 12.97
C TYR A 137 1.45 7.43 12.33
N LEU A 138 2.71 7.61 12.73
CA LEU A 138 3.85 6.87 12.18
C LEU A 138 4.06 5.49 12.85
N GLY A 139 3.47 5.26 14.02
CA GLY A 139 3.61 4.01 14.77
C GLY A 139 5.02 3.81 15.32
N ILE A 140 5.71 4.90 15.65
CA ILE A 140 7.10 4.95 16.09
C ILE A 140 7.15 5.73 17.42
N SER A 141 8.17 5.50 18.26
CA SER A 141 8.36 6.23 19.51
C SER A 141 8.49 7.76 19.29
N PRO A 142 8.13 8.61 20.26
CA PRO A 142 8.23 10.05 20.11
C PRO A 142 9.68 10.52 19.86
N ASP A 143 10.66 9.91 20.51
CA ASP A 143 12.08 10.22 20.33
C ASP A 143 12.58 9.88 18.92
N ASP A 144 12.23 8.70 18.42
CA ASP A 144 12.57 8.28 17.06
C ASP A 144 11.84 9.11 16.00
N THR A 145 10.63 9.60 16.32
CA THR A 145 9.86 10.49 15.44
C THR A 145 10.60 11.81 15.22
N ILE A 146 11.19 12.38 16.27
CA ILE A 146 11.99 13.61 16.16
C ILE A 146 13.23 13.36 15.30
N GLN A 147 13.93 12.24 15.50
CA GLN A 147 15.09 11.88 14.68
C GLN A 147 14.73 11.68 13.21
N PHE A 148 13.66 10.93 12.94
CA PHE A 148 13.17 10.65 11.60
C PHE A 148 12.75 11.93 10.87
N THR A 149 11.97 12.80 11.52
CA THR A 149 11.49 14.06 10.92
C THR A 149 12.61 15.07 10.70
N THR A 150 13.55 15.18 11.64
CA THR A 150 14.76 16.01 11.48
C THR A 150 15.61 15.54 10.31
N SER A 151 15.77 14.21 10.12
CA SER A 151 16.50 13.66 8.96
C SER A 151 15.86 14.00 7.61
N LYS A 152 14.55 14.26 7.61
CA LYS A 152 13.77 14.67 6.44
C LYS A 152 13.64 16.20 6.30
N GLY A 153 14.33 16.96 7.16
CA GLY A 153 14.41 18.41 7.10
C GLY A 153 13.29 19.16 7.80
N TRP A 154 12.45 18.50 8.61
CA TRP A 154 11.40 19.19 9.37
C TRP A 154 11.99 19.95 10.55
N GLU A 155 11.41 21.11 10.85
CA GLU A 155 11.80 21.88 12.04
C GLU A 155 11.05 21.40 13.28
N HIS A 156 11.78 21.22 14.38
CA HIS A 156 11.21 20.87 15.67
C HIS A 156 11.28 22.07 16.62
N ASP A 157 10.12 22.56 17.05
CA ASP A 157 10.01 23.58 18.07
C ASP A 157 9.92 22.95 19.47
N LYS A 158 11.03 23.03 20.21
CA LYS A 158 11.16 22.47 21.57
C LYS A 158 10.25 23.17 22.59
N ALA A 159 9.83 24.42 22.35
CA ALA A 159 9.01 25.18 23.29
C ALA A 159 7.55 24.70 23.30
N SER A 160 7.03 24.32 22.13
CA SER A 160 5.65 23.88 21.95
C SER A 160 5.51 22.36 21.74
N ASN A 161 6.63 21.63 21.62
CA ASN A 161 6.67 20.21 21.25
C ASN A 161 5.92 19.95 19.94
N THR A 162 6.12 20.84 18.97
CA THR A 162 5.50 20.78 17.64
C THR A 162 6.54 20.62 16.54
N LEU A 163 6.13 19.93 15.49
CA LEU A 163 6.88 19.72 14.27
C LEU A 163 6.25 20.57 13.17
N LYS A 164 7.09 21.18 12.34
CA LYS A 164 6.68 21.89 11.13
C LYS A 164 7.02 21.04 9.91
N PRO A 165 6.03 20.36 9.31
CA PRO A 165 6.27 19.57 8.12
C PRO A 165 6.60 20.47 6.93
N ILE A 166 7.50 19.99 6.08
CA ILE A 166 7.76 20.61 4.77
C ILE A 166 6.93 19.84 3.73
N PRO A 167 6.03 20.50 2.99
CA PRO A 167 5.18 19.84 2.02
C PRO A 167 6.02 19.22 0.90
N ILE A 168 5.85 17.92 0.71
CA ILE A 168 6.46 17.19 -0.39
C ILE A 168 5.56 17.44 -1.60
N HIS A 169 5.88 18.48 -2.36
CA HIS A 169 5.20 18.76 -3.63
C HIS A 169 5.32 17.55 -4.55
N LYS A 170 4.27 16.72 -4.62
CA LYS A 170 4.10 15.78 -5.73
C LYS A 170 4.01 16.64 -6.97
N GLN A 171 5.01 16.53 -7.85
CA GLN A 171 4.92 17.12 -9.17
C GLN A 171 3.60 16.64 -9.77
N ILE A 172 2.69 17.57 -10.06
CA ILE A 172 1.44 17.28 -10.75
C ILE A 172 1.87 16.83 -12.15
N THR A 173 2.09 15.53 -12.32
CA THR A 173 2.34 14.95 -13.63
C THR A 173 1.03 15.02 -14.40
N GLY A 174 0.92 16.00 -15.29
CA GLY A 174 -0.06 15.98 -16.36
C GLY A 174 -1.21 16.98 -16.27
N LEU A 175 -0.95 18.26 -16.02
CA LEU A 175 -1.61 19.19 -16.94
C LEU A 175 -0.88 19.03 -18.28
N PRO A 176 -1.54 18.53 -19.34
CA PRO A 176 -0.92 18.50 -20.64
C PRO A 176 -0.57 19.96 -20.96
N THR A 177 0.73 20.22 -21.08
CA THR A 177 1.23 21.54 -21.46
C THR A 177 0.51 21.93 -22.74
N GLY A 178 0.20 23.22 -22.95
CA GLY A 178 -0.60 23.65 -24.11
C GLY A 178 -0.17 23.03 -25.45
N GLY A 179 1.13 22.76 -25.63
CA GLY A 179 1.65 22.03 -26.80
C GLY A 179 1.19 20.57 -26.95
N GLN A 180 1.03 19.81 -25.87
CA GLN A 180 0.47 18.44 -25.94
C GLN A 180 -1.02 18.46 -26.28
N GLN A 181 -1.76 19.43 -25.75
CA GLN A 181 -3.18 19.64 -26.11
C GLN A 181 -3.31 20.02 -27.58
N ILE A 182 -2.50 20.95 -28.08
CA ILE A 182 -2.49 21.35 -29.50
C ILE A 182 -2.18 20.14 -30.39
N ARG A 183 -1.14 19.34 -30.08
CA ARG A 183 -0.82 18.12 -30.86
C ARG A 183 -1.97 17.11 -30.87
N SER A 184 -2.68 16.95 -29.75
CA SER A 184 -3.86 16.05 -29.70
C SER A 184 -5.01 16.56 -30.57
N LEU A 185 -5.25 17.88 -30.59
CA LEU A 185 -6.26 18.51 -31.45
C LEU A 185 -5.87 18.39 -32.93
N THR A 186 -4.60 18.62 -33.27
CA THR A 186 -4.10 18.43 -34.63
C THR A 186 -4.27 16.99 -35.10
N ASN A 187 -3.94 16.00 -34.25
CA ASN A 187 -4.15 14.59 -34.58
C ASN A 187 -5.64 14.24 -34.76
N TYR A 188 -6.52 14.86 -33.98
CA TYR A 188 -7.96 14.65 -34.08
C TYR A 188 -8.54 15.19 -35.39
N VAL A 189 -8.13 16.40 -35.80
CA VAL A 189 -8.53 16.99 -37.09
C VAL A 189 -8.02 16.14 -38.26
N LEU A 190 -6.77 15.69 -38.19
CA LEU A 190 -6.16 14.86 -39.23
C LEU A 190 -6.82 13.47 -39.34
N PHE A 191 -7.31 12.93 -38.22
CA PHE A 191 -8.11 11.70 -38.22
C PHE A 191 -9.46 11.91 -38.90
N LEU A 192 -10.16 13.00 -38.60
CA LEU A 192 -11.46 13.32 -39.22
C LEU A 192 -11.34 13.53 -40.73
N GLU A 193 -10.32 14.27 -41.18
CA GLU A 193 -10.07 14.47 -42.62
C GLU A 193 -9.85 13.15 -43.36
N LYS A 194 -9.08 12.21 -42.79
CA LYS A 194 -8.83 10.90 -43.42
C LYS A 194 -10.06 9.99 -43.50
N SER A 195 -11.10 10.27 -42.71
CA SER A 195 -12.34 9.49 -42.68
C SER A 195 -13.43 9.99 -43.63
N THR A 196 -13.14 11.02 -44.43
CA THR A 196 -14.03 11.60 -45.45
C THR A 196 -13.49 11.32 -46.85
#